data_AF-A0A2E8J3C2-F1
#
_entry.id   AF-A0A2E8J3C2-F1
#
_cell.length_a   1.000
_cell.length_b   1.000
_cell.length_c   1.000
_cell.angle_alpha   90.00
_cell.angle_beta   90.00
_cell.angle_gamma   90.00
#
_symmetry.space_group_name_H-M   'P 1'
#
loop_
_entity.id
_entity.type
_entity.pdbx_description
1 polymer ?
#
loop_
_entity_poly.entity_id
_entity_poly.type
_entity_poly.pdbx_seq_one_letter_code
_entity_poly.pdbx_strand_id
1 'polypeptide(L)'
;MSNGNIAFCNNKIALLNEAKLLHPVYPPKVILASTSHYRKELLDKLKIPFQQLDPDYEECDQPGESPLQKASRSALGKAQSIITANKVDPPFVVIASDQVAHMDDMRFGKPGHAEEASRQLAVCSDNWVSFTTAICLINDSGRIKQAIESFKVLFRPLEQEEIETYLDIDQPFDCAGSIKAESLGISLLQDCHGRDINTLYGLPLMLLQETLAQLGWPLSTLR
;
A
#
# COMPACT_ATOMS: atom_id res chain seq x y z
N MET A 1 0.79 -60.66 8.01
CA MET A 1 -0.35 -59.98 7.35
C MET A 1 -0.80 -58.85 8.25
N SER A 2 -0.23 -57.66 8.09
CA SER A 2 -0.43 -56.50 8.97
C SER A 2 -1.14 -55.38 8.21
N ASN A 3 -2.47 -55.44 8.16
CA ASN A 3 -3.32 -54.39 7.58
C ASN A 3 -3.90 -53.48 8.68
N GLY A 4 -3.03 -52.77 9.41
CA GLY A 4 -3.44 -51.95 10.56
C GLY A 4 -3.23 -50.44 10.42
N ASN A 5 -2.50 -49.97 9.41
CA ASN A 5 -1.94 -48.60 9.44
C ASN A 5 -2.43 -47.62 8.37
N ILE A 6 -3.47 -47.96 7.60
CA ILE A 6 -3.98 -47.07 6.53
C ILE A 6 -5.27 -46.34 6.96
N ALA A 7 -5.98 -46.81 7.99
CA ALA A 7 -7.24 -46.19 8.43
C ALA A 7 -7.07 -44.93 9.28
N PHE A 8 -5.91 -44.70 9.91
CA PHE A 8 -5.69 -43.56 10.80
C PHE A 8 -5.24 -42.26 10.09
N CYS A 9 -4.65 -42.36 8.89
CA CYS A 9 -4.27 -41.18 8.10
C CYS A 9 -5.47 -40.56 7.36
N ASN A 10 -6.44 -41.37 6.94
CA ASN A 10 -7.58 -40.87 6.15
C ASN A 10 -8.61 -40.10 6.99
N ASN A 11 -8.71 -40.36 8.31
CA ASN A 11 -9.63 -39.61 9.17
C ASN A 11 -9.12 -38.22 9.57
N LYS A 12 -7.81 -37.95 9.51
CA LYS A 12 -7.26 -36.61 9.76
C LYS A 12 -7.43 -35.67 8.56
N ILE A 13 -7.45 -36.24 7.35
CA ILE A 13 -7.65 -35.49 6.10
C ILE A 13 -9.16 -35.22 5.87
N ALA A 14 -10.05 -36.12 6.28
CA ALA A 14 -11.49 -35.91 6.19
C ALA A 14 -12.02 -34.82 7.16
N LEU A 15 -11.42 -34.67 8.34
CA LEU A 15 -11.77 -33.61 9.30
C LEU A 15 -11.30 -32.21 8.88
N LEU A 16 -10.43 -32.10 7.86
CA LEU A 16 -9.99 -30.82 7.30
C LEU A 16 -10.95 -30.26 6.24
N ASN A 17 -11.85 -31.09 5.69
CA ASN A 17 -12.75 -30.70 4.59
C ASN A 17 -14.18 -30.32 5.03
N GLU A 18 -14.50 -30.39 6.33
CA GLU A 18 -15.79 -29.93 6.87
C GLU A 18 -15.67 -28.76 7.86
N ALA A 19 -14.48 -28.17 7.98
CA ALA A 19 -14.32 -26.86 8.62
C ALA A 19 -14.87 -25.78 7.67
N LYS A 20 -16.21 -25.70 7.59
CA LYS A 20 -16.92 -24.45 7.28
C LYS A 20 -16.20 -23.35 8.05
N LEU A 21 -15.53 -22.44 7.32
CA LEU A 21 -15.29 -21.03 7.63
C LEU A 21 -15.67 -20.63 9.07
N LEU A 22 -14.98 -21.19 10.07
CA LEU A 22 -15.07 -20.69 11.42
C LEU A 22 -14.08 -19.57 11.44
N HIS A 23 -14.57 -18.35 11.19
CA HIS A 23 -13.85 -17.16 11.60
C HIS A 23 -13.41 -17.41 13.07
N PRO A 24 -12.13 -17.18 13.41
CA PRO A 24 -11.68 -17.34 14.78
C PRO A 24 -12.58 -16.54 15.72
N VAL A 25 -12.67 -17.03 16.96
CA VAL A 25 -13.50 -16.48 18.04
C VAL A 25 -13.17 -15.00 18.35
N TYR A 26 -12.07 -14.48 17.78
CA TYR A 26 -11.60 -13.10 17.91
C TYR A 26 -11.16 -12.55 16.55
N PRO A 27 -11.34 -11.24 16.30
CA PRO A 27 -10.85 -10.59 15.08
C PRO A 27 -9.32 -10.74 14.96
N PRO A 28 -8.78 -10.82 13.73
CA PRO A 28 -7.35 -10.95 13.52
C PRO A 28 -6.64 -9.67 13.94
N LYS A 29 -5.39 -9.78 14.39
CA LYS A 29 -4.52 -8.62 14.53
C LYS A 29 -4.28 -8.01 13.16
N VAL A 30 -4.65 -6.73 12.98
CA VAL A 30 -4.34 -5.98 11.76
C VAL A 30 -2.95 -5.38 11.91
N ILE A 31 -2.09 -5.61 10.91
CA ILE A 31 -0.72 -5.12 10.91
C ILE A 31 -0.54 -4.21 9.70
N LEU A 32 -0.10 -2.98 9.92
CA LEU A 32 0.37 -2.09 8.86
C LEU A 32 1.88 -2.26 8.69
N ALA A 33 2.30 -2.91 7.61
CA ALA A 33 3.71 -3.07 7.23
C ALA A 33 4.24 -1.81 6.53
N SER A 34 4.39 -0.72 7.29
CA SER A 34 4.84 0.56 6.77
C SER A 34 5.38 1.44 7.89
N THR A 35 6.40 2.25 7.59
CA THR A 35 6.85 3.37 8.45
C THR A 35 6.21 4.71 8.08
N SER A 36 5.38 4.74 7.03
CA SER A 36 4.74 5.97 6.56
C SER A 36 3.70 6.50 7.55
N HIS A 37 3.90 7.73 8.01
CA HIS A 37 2.92 8.47 8.80
C HIS A 37 1.58 8.62 8.05
N TYR A 38 1.62 9.01 6.77
CA TYR A 38 0.43 9.19 5.94
C TYR A 38 -0.42 7.91 5.84
N ARG A 39 0.20 6.75 5.59
CA ARG A 39 -0.54 5.48 5.53
C ARG A 39 -1.17 5.08 6.85
N LYS A 40 -0.50 5.39 7.97
CA LYS A 40 -1.05 5.19 9.32
C LYS A 40 -2.31 6.04 9.50
N GLU A 41 -2.26 7.33 9.20
CA GLU A 41 -3.41 8.23 9.30
C GLU A 41 -4.58 7.82 8.40
N LEU A 42 -4.28 7.36 7.18
CA LEU A 42 -5.31 6.82 6.27
C LEU A 42 -5.98 5.57 6.85
N LEU A 43 -5.22 4.64 7.43
CA LEU A 43 -5.78 3.44 8.04
C LEU A 43 -6.59 3.78 9.31
N ASP A 44 -6.17 4.78 10.08
CA ASP A 44 -6.91 5.31 11.25
C ASP A 44 -8.33 5.80 10.89
N LYS A 45 -8.59 6.19 9.62
CA LYS A 45 -9.94 6.55 9.15
C LYS A 45 -10.91 5.37 9.18
N LEU A 46 -10.43 4.13 9.05
CA LEU A 46 -11.26 2.92 9.09
C LEU A 46 -11.74 2.55 10.50
N LYS A 47 -11.19 3.20 11.54
CA LYS A 47 -11.55 2.97 12.95
C LYS A 47 -11.42 1.50 13.36
N ILE A 48 -10.36 0.84 12.93
CA ILE A 48 -9.97 -0.51 13.34
C ILE A 48 -8.69 -0.46 14.18
N PRO A 49 -8.54 -1.32 15.19
CA PRO A 49 -7.27 -1.45 15.89
C PRO A 49 -6.22 -2.10 14.97
N PHE A 50 -5.04 -1.50 14.88
CA PHE A 50 -3.91 -2.09 14.16
C PHE A 50 -2.59 -1.79 14.85
N GLN A 51 -1.59 -2.62 14.54
CA GLN A 51 -0.20 -2.40 14.92
C GLN A 51 0.59 -1.97 13.69
N GLN A 52 1.33 -0.88 13.79
CA GLN A 52 2.29 -0.51 12.75
C GLN A 52 3.62 -1.21 13.00
N LEU A 53 4.17 -1.87 11.98
CA LEU A 53 5.47 -2.52 12.02
C LEU A 53 6.35 -2.04 10.87
N ASP A 54 7.62 -1.85 11.16
CA ASP A 54 8.65 -1.52 10.18
C ASP A 54 8.98 -2.75 9.31
N PRO A 55 8.71 -2.71 7.99
CA PRO A 55 9.09 -3.77 7.07
C PRO A 55 10.58 -3.70 6.77
N ASP A 56 11.28 -4.82 6.97
CA ASP A 56 12.68 -4.97 6.53
C ASP A 56 12.70 -5.29 5.03
N TYR A 57 12.55 -4.25 4.20
CA TYR A 57 12.52 -4.37 2.74
C TYR A 57 13.22 -3.18 2.09
N GLU A 58 14.26 -3.48 1.31
CA GLU A 58 14.99 -2.49 0.51
C GLU A 58 14.39 -2.41 -0.90
N GLU A 59 14.04 -1.20 -1.33
CA GLU A 59 13.48 -0.96 -2.66
C GLU A 59 14.60 -0.89 -3.71
N CYS A 60 14.79 -1.97 -4.45
CA CYS A 60 15.68 -1.97 -5.62
C CYS A 60 14.90 -1.79 -6.92
N ASP A 61 15.40 -0.95 -7.82
CA ASP A 61 14.87 -0.84 -9.19
C ASP A 61 15.31 -2.03 -10.05
N GLN A 62 14.40 -2.50 -10.92
CA GLN A 62 14.69 -3.55 -11.89
C GLN A 62 14.66 -2.99 -13.33
N PRO A 63 15.61 -3.39 -14.20
CA PRO A 63 15.59 -2.97 -15.60
C PRO A 63 14.29 -3.35 -16.31
N GLY A 64 13.67 -2.38 -16.98
CA GLY A 64 12.44 -2.58 -17.76
C GLY A 64 11.17 -2.76 -16.91
N GLU A 65 11.24 -2.54 -15.61
CA GLU A 65 10.08 -2.66 -14.72
C GLU A 65 9.14 -1.45 -14.83
N SER A 66 7.87 -1.72 -15.10
CA SER A 66 6.85 -0.68 -15.16
C SER A 66 6.51 -0.13 -13.76
N PRO A 67 5.96 1.10 -13.65
CA PRO A 67 5.49 1.64 -12.37
C PRO A 67 4.54 0.72 -11.61
N LEU A 68 3.65 0.03 -12.34
CA LEU A 68 2.69 -0.94 -11.80
C LEU A 68 3.40 -2.18 -11.22
N GLN A 69 4.37 -2.73 -11.95
CA GLN A 69 5.17 -3.88 -11.51
C GLN A 69 5.97 -3.53 -10.26
N LYS A 70 6.63 -2.36 -10.25
CA LYS A 70 7.40 -1.87 -9.10
C LYS A 70 6.52 -1.75 -7.86
N ALA A 71 5.40 -1.02 -7.96
CA ALA A 71 4.50 -0.84 -6.82
C ALA A 71 4.00 -2.19 -6.27
N SER A 72 3.57 -3.10 -7.15
CA SER A 72 3.09 -4.43 -6.74
C SER A 72 4.20 -5.24 -6.06
N ARG A 73 5.40 -5.29 -6.64
CA ARG A 73 6.54 -6.03 -6.08
C ARG A 73 6.96 -5.47 -4.72
N SER A 74 7.09 -4.14 -4.61
CA SER A 74 7.46 -3.49 -3.36
C SER A 74 6.43 -3.73 -2.25
N ALA A 75 5.13 -3.63 -2.56
CA ALA A 75 4.07 -3.92 -1.60
C ALA A 75 4.14 -5.39 -1.13
N LEU A 76 4.35 -6.34 -2.06
CA LEU A 76 4.51 -7.75 -1.71
C LEU A 76 5.72 -8.00 -0.81
N GLY A 77 6.89 -7.44 -1.17
CA GLY A 77 8.12 -7.60 -0.41
C GLY A 77 8.01 -7.05 1.02
N LYS A 78 7.39 -5.88 1.19
CA LYS A 78 7.09 -5.29 2.51
C LYS A 78 6.18 -6.18 3.36
N ALA A 79 5.13 -6.77 2.76
CA ALA A 79 4.26 -7.68 3.50
C ALA A 79 5.00 -8.96 3.92
N GLN A 80 5.79 -9.54 2.99
CA GLN A 80 6.53 -10.77 3.24
C GLN A 80 7.62 -10.62 4.32
N SER A 81 8.27 -9.46 4.42
CA SER A 81 9.31 -9.26 5.44
C SER A 81 8.76 -9.31 6.88
N ILE A 82 7.52 -8.88 7.09
CA ILE A 82 6.84 -9.01 8.39
C ILE A 82 6.58 -10.47 8.74
N ILE A 83 6.13 -11.27 7.76
CA ILE A 83 5.84 -12.70 7.95
C ILE A 83 7.13 -13.47 8.26
N THR A 84 8.17 -13.27 7.45
CA THR A 84 9.46 -13.97 7.59
C THR A 84 10.13 -13.68 8.93
N ALA A 85 9.95 -12.47 9.47
CA ALA A 85 10.50 -12.09 10.77
C ALA A 85 9.74 -12.69 11.96
N ASN A 86 8.65 -13.45 11.75
CA ASN A 86 7.80 -14.05 12.80
C ASN A 86 7.39 -13.05 13.89
N LYS A 87 7.12 -11.80 13.50
CA LYS A 87 6.84 -10.71 14.45
C LYS A 87 5.43 -10.74 15.04
N VAL A 88 4.54 -11.61 14.55
CA VAL A 88 3.12 -11.58 14.92
C VAL A 88 2.51 -12.97 15.08
N ASP A 89 1.82 -13.16 16.21
CA ASP A 89 1.06 -14.38 16.49
C ASP A 89 -0.27 -14.42 15.71
N PRO A 90 -0.64 -15.57 15.13
CA PRO A 90 -1.97 -15.79 14.56
C PRO A 90 -3.11 -15.62 15.57
N PRO A 91 -4.33 -15.24 15.13
CA PRO A 91 -4.68 -14.87 13.77
C PRO A 91 -4.27 -13.42 13.43
N PHE A 92 -3.80 -13.18 12.21
CA PHE A 92 -3.41 -11.85 11.75
C PHE A 92 -3.74 -11.60 10.28
N VAL A 93 -3.74 -10.32 9.91
CA VAL A 93 -3.68 -9.84 8.53
C VAL A 93 -2.64 -8.73 8.42
N VAL A 94 -1.65 -8.94 7.56
CA VAL A 94 -0.68 -7.91 7.18
C VAL A 94 -1.24 -7.11 6.02
N ILE A 95 -1.15 -5.79 6.11
CA ILE A 95 -1.45 -4.83 5.05
C ILE A 95 -0.14 -4.10 4.74
N ALA A 96 0.34 -4.27 3.51
CA ALA A 96 1.43 -3.47 2.97
C ALA A 96 0.93 -2.64 1.79
N SER A 97 1.58 -1.51 1.55
CA SER A 97 1.31 -0.69 0.38
C SER A 97 2.58 -0.03 -0.12
N ASP A 98 2.64 0.16 -1.43
CA ASP A 98 3.67 0.92 -2.10
C ASP A 98 3.06 1.80 -3.18
N GLN A 99 3.74 2.90 -3.52
CA GLN A 99 3.24 3.86 -4.48
C GLN A 99 4.38 4.36 -5.36
N VAL A 100 4.11 4.45 -6.66
CA VAL A 100 5.02 5.05 -7.63
C VAL A 100 4.31 6.24 -8.28
N ALA A 101 4.90 7.43 -8.13
CA ALA A 101 4.54 8.60 -8.93
C ALA A 101 5.26 8.52 -10.28
N HIS A 102 4.54 8.75 -11.38
CA HIS A 102 5.12 8.65 -12.72
C HIS A 102 4.37 9.45 -13.77
N MET A 103 5.10 9.82 -14.83
CA MET A 103 4.57 10.34 -16.08
C MET A 103 5.03 9.40 -17.19
N ASP A 104 4.10 8.65 -17.78
CA ASP A 104 4.40 7.48 -18.62
C ASP A 104 5.37 6.53 -17.89
N ASP A 105 6.56 6.28 -18.44
CA ASP A 105 7.61 5.44 -17.84
C ASP A 105 8.59 6.22 -16.95
N MET A 106 8.51 7.56 -16.92
CA MET A 106 9.35 8.39 -16.06
C MET A 106 8.82 8.34 -14.62
N ARG A 107 9.62 7.84 -13.69
CA ARG A 107 9.25 7.69 -12.27
C ARG A 107 9.82 8.83 -11.45
N PHE A 108 9.03 9.31 -10.50
CA PHE A 108 9.44 10.32 -9.52
C PHE A 108 9.60 9.65 -8.15
N GLY A 109 10.84 9.65 -7.66
CA GLY A 109 11.17 9.19 -6.31
C GLY A 109 10.93 10.28 -5.28
N LYS A 110 11.34 9.99 -4.03
CA LYS A 110 11.44 11.01 -2.99
C LYS A 110 12.63 11.92 -3.31
N PRO A 111 12.46 13.24 -3.40
CA PRO A 111 13.53 14.13 -3.81
C PRO A 111 14.62 14.29 -2.74
N GLY A 112 14.30 14.08 -1.45
CA GLY A 112 15.24 14.20 -0.33
C GLY A 112 15.67 15.63 0.01
N HIS A 113 15.68 16.56 -0.95
CA HIS A 113 16.03 17.96 -0.75
C HIS A 113 15.29 18.90 -1.74
N ALA A 114 15.31 20.20 -1.45
CA ALA A 114 14.56 21.22 -2.18
C ALA A 114 14.94 21.34 -3.66
N GLU A 115 16.23 21.27 -4.01
CA GLU A 115 16.69 21.39 -5.41
C GLU A 115 16.10 20.29 -6.31
N GLU A 116 16.17 19.02 -5.87
CA GLU A 116 15.58 17.91 -6.63
C GLU A 116 14.05 18.01 -6.65
N ALA A 117 13.43 18.47 -5.55
CA ALA A 117 11.99 18.67 -5.51
C ALA A 117 11.53 19.75 -6.51
N SER A 118 12.27 20.85 -6.62
CA SER A 118 12.02 21.92 -7.60
C SER A 118 12.16 21.40 -9.03
N ARG A 119 13.18 20.57 -9.29
CA ARG A 119 13.39 19.95 -10.60
C ARG A 119 12.23 19.02 -10.99
N GLN A 120 11.75 18.21 -10.04
CA GLN A 120 10.60 17.34 -10.26
C GLN A 120 9.34 18.16 -10.54
N LEU A 121 9.04 19.18 -9.72
CA LEU A 121 7.86 20.03 -9.91
C LEU A 121 7.88 20.80 -11.24
N ALA A 122 9.05 21.27 -11.68
CA ALA A 122 9.20 21.91 -12.99
C ALA A 122 8.87 20.95 -14.15
N VAL A 123 9.21 19.66 -14.02
CA VAL A 123 8.82 18.63 -15.01
C VAL A 123 7.33 18.32 -14.93
N CYS A 124 6.74 18.29 -13.72
CA CYS A 124 5.32 18.02 -13.52
C CYS A 124 4.42 19.17 -14.03
N SER A 125 4.91 20.41 -14.03
CA SER A 125 4.21 21.62 -14.49
C SER A 125 3.51 21.39 -15.84
N ASP A 126 2.23 21.76 -15.93
CA ASP A 126 1.37 21.59 -17.12
C ASP A 126 1.19 20.13 -17.61
N ASN A 127 1.53 19.14 -16.79
CA ASN A 127 1.47 17.72 -17.15
C ASN A 127 0.59 16.89 -16.20
N TRP A 128 0.07 15.79 -16.75
CA TRP A 128 -0.59 14.75 -15.97
C TRP A 128 0.45 13.84 -15.31
N VAL A 129 0.36 13.71 -13.98
CA VAL A 129 1.15 12.78 -13.19
C VAL A 129 0.24 11.71 -12.61
N SER A 130 0.65 10.46 -12.76
CA SER A 130 -0.05 9.28 -12.24
C SER A 130 0.60 8.80 -10.94
N PHE A 131 -0.22 8.53 -9.95
CA PHE A 131 0.14 7.92 -8.68
C PHE A 131 -0.44 6.53 -8.65
N THR A 132 0.40 5.54 -8.90
CA THR A 132 0.00 4.12 -8.94
C THR A 132 0.33 3.48 -7.61
N THR A 133 -0.71 3.11 -6.86
CA THR A 133 -0.60 2.58 -5.50
C THR A 133 -1.06 1.13 -5.46
N ALA A 134 -0.14 0.23 -5.09
CA ALA A 134 -0.42 -1.16 -4.85
C ALA A 134 -0.65 -1.42 -3.36
N ILE A 135 -1.49 -2.43 -3.08
CA ILE A 135 -1.64 -3.02 -1.76
C ILE A 135 -1.38 -4.53 -1.84
N CYS A 136 -0.77 -5.07 -0.80
CA CYS A 136 -0.60 -6.50 -0.62
C CYS A 136 -1.10 -6.88 0.77
N LEU A 137 -2.00 -7.87 0.82
CA LEU A 137 -2.53 -8.42 2.05
C LEU A 137 -2.16 -9.89 2.19
N ILE A 138 -1.69 -10.27 3.37
CA ILE A 138 -1.30 -11.64 3.71
C ILE A 138 -1.94 -12.02 5.04
N ASN A 139 -2.66 -13.13 5.11
CA ASN A 139 -3.17 -13.67 6.36
C ASN A 139 -2.24 -14.75 6.94
N ASP A 140 -2.56 -15.21 8.14
CA ASP A 140 -1.86 -16.28 8.87
C ASP A 140 -1.85 -17.65 8.16
N SER A 141 -2.82 -17.90 7.26
CA SER A 141 -2.81 -19.09 6.40
C SER A 141 -1.87 -18.97 5.19
N GLY A 142 -1.17 -17.85 5.03
CA GLY A 142 -0.30 -17.56 3.88
C GLY A 142 -1.04 -17.19 2.59
N ARG A 143 -2.34 -16.92 2.65
CA ARG A 143 -3.13 -16.47 1.49
C ARG A 143 -2.75 -15.03 1.17
N ILE A 144 -2.34 -14.80 -0.07
CA ILE A 144 -1.94 -13.49 -0.57
C ILE A 144 -3.04 -12.91 -1.46
N LYS A 145 -3.35 -11.63 -1.27
CA LYS A 145 -4.14 -10.81 -2.20
C LYS A 145 -3.40 -9.53 -2.52
N GLN A 146 -3.19 -9.28 -3.81
CA GLN A 146 -2.64 -8.03 -4.32
C GLN A 146 -3.71 -7.31 -5.13
N ALA A 147 -3.73 -6.00 -5.01
CA ALA A 147 -4.58 -5.13 -5.81
C ALA A 147 -3.85 -3.81 -6.06
N ILE A 148 -4.20 -3.14 -7.15
CA ILE A 148 -3.56 -1.89 -7.55
C ILE A 148 -4.57 -0.94 -8.16
N GLU A 149 -4.40 0.35 -7.89
CA GLU A 149 -5.19 1.43 -8.47
C GLU A 149 -4.27 2.62 -8.78
N SER A 150 -4.65 3.41 -9.78
CA SER A 150 -3.95 4.64 -10.14
C SER A 150 -4.86 5.85 -9.94
N PHE A 151 -4.27 6.94 -9.48
CA PHE A 151 -4.90 8.25 -9.37
C PHE A 151 -4.09 9.27 -10.15
N LYS A 152 -4.73 10.09 -10.97
CA LYS A 152 -4.05 11.08 -11.81
C LYS A 152 -4.31 12.48 -11.32
N VAL A 153 -3.31 13.34 -11.37
CA VAL A 153 -3.43 14.78 -11.11
C VAL A 153 -2.82 15.55 -12.27
N LEU A 154 -3.50 16.61 -12.69
CA LEU A 154 -2.99 17.58 -13.64
C LEU A 154 -2.42 18.74 -12.84
N PHE A 155 -1.15 19.06 -13.04
CA PHE A 155 -0.58 20.27 -12.50
C PHE A 155 -0.98 21.48 -13.35
N ARG A 156 -1.17 22.63 -12.71
CA ARG A 156 -1.23 23.91 -13.42
C ARG A 156 0.13 24.20 -14.09
N PRO A 157 0.21 25.14 -15.03
CA PRO A 157 1.45 25.82 -15.31
C PRO A 157 1.96 26.47 -14.02
N LEU A 158 3.15 26.07 -13.58
CA LEU A 158 3.80 26.57 -12.36
C LEU A 158 4.92 27.53 -12.72
N GLU A 159 4.93 28.69 -12.06
CA GLU A 159 6.09 29.58 -12.06
C GLU A 159 7.11 29.15 -10.99
N GLN A 160 8.38 29.50 -11.20
CA GLN A 160 9.46 29.12 -10.29
C GLN A 160 9.23 29.66 -8.85
N GLU A 161 8.68 30.86 -8.71
CA GLU A 161 8.35 31.46 -7.42
C GLU A 161 7.24 30.68 -6.67
N GLU A 162 6.24 30.15 -7.39
CA GLU A 162 5.21 29.29 -6.81
C GLU A 162 5.81 27.98 -6.29
N ILE A 163 6.74 27.38 -7.04
CA ILE A 163 7.45 26.16 -6.65
C ILE A 163 8.27 26.41 -5.38
N GLU A 164 9.08 27.46 -5.35
CA GLU A 164 9.93 27.80 -4.20
C GLU A 164 9.11 28.08 -2.95
N THR A 165 8.04 28.85 -3.08
CA THR A 165 7.10 29.14 -1.98
C THR A 165 6.47 27.86 -1.43
N TYR A 166 6.04 26.97 -2.32
CA TYR A 166 5.47 25.69 -1.93
C TYR A 166 6.48 24.81 -1.16
N LEU A 167 7.71 24.71 -1.66
CA LEU A 167 8.75 23.87 -1.06
C LEU A 167 9.21 24.38 0.31
N ASP A 168 9.25 25.70 0.50
CA ASP A 168 9.60 26.32 1.79
C ASP A 168 8.55 26.01 2.88
N ILE A 169 7.27 26.12 2.51
CA ILE A 169 6.14 25.92 3.43
C ILE A 169 5.90 24.42 3.72
N ASP A 170 5.80 23.61 2.67
CA ASP A 170 5.23 22.26 2.79
C ASP A 170 6.29 21.15 2.91
N GLN A 171 7.53 21.42 2.47
CA GLN A 171 8.69 20.55 2.58
C GLN A 171 8.40 19.06 2.23
N PRO A 172 7.99 18.75 0.99
CA PRO A 172 7.58 17.41 0.57
C PRO A 172 8.75 16.48 0.23
N PHE A 173 9.84 16.57 0.98
CA PHE A 173 11.09 15.91 0.62
C PHE A 173 11.06 14.39 0.76
N ASP A 174 10.08 13.87 1.50
CA ASP A 174 9.81 12.44 1.70
C ASP A 174 8.66 11.90 0.83
N CYS A 175 8.10 12.72 -0.06
CA CYS A 175 6.96 12.39 -0.92
C CYS A 175 7.40 12.09 -2.36
N ALA A 176 6.92 11.00 -2.93
CA ALA A 176 7.12 10.71 -4.35
C ALA A 176 6.39 11.76 -5.21
N GLY A 177 7.07 12.30 -6.23
CA GLY A 177 6.50 13.38 -7.05
C GLY A 177 6.51 14.75 -6.38
N SER A 178 7.18 14.89 -5.23
CA SER A 178 7.40 16.17 -4.55
C SER A 178 6.12 16.94 -4.22
N ILE A 179 5.02 16.24 -3.88
CA ILE A 179 3.72 16.85 -3.60
C ILE A 179 3.03 16.20 -2.40
N LYS A 180 2.39 17.03 -1.57
CA LYS A 180 1.38 16.66 -0.56
C LYS A 180 0.03 17.26 -0.95
N ALA A 181 -0.76 16.53 -1.73
CA ALA A 181 -2.03 17.03 -2.25
C ALA A 181 -3.11 17.20 -1.14
N GLU A 182 -2.88 16.63 0.03
CA GLU A 182 -3.68 16.81 1.25
C GLU A 182 -3.36 18.11 2.01
N SER A 183 -2.27 18.80 1.64
CA SER A 183 -1.78 20.04 2.23
C SER A 183 -1.76 21.16 1.19
N LEU A 184 -0.78 22.06 1.23
CA LEU A 184 -0.63 23.17 0.29
C LEU A 184 -0.49 22.70 -1.17
N GLY A 185 -0.06 21.45 -1.41
CA GLY A 185 0.15 20.92 -2.75
C GLY A 185 -1.11 20.93 -3.62
N ILE A 186 -2.31 20.99 -3.04
CA ILE A 186 -3.56 21.16 -3.78
C ILE A 186 -3.58 22.45 -4.62
N SER A 187 -2.85 23.50 -4.21
CA SER A 187 -2.78 24.78 -4.94
C SER A 187 -2.01 24.67 -6.27
N LEU A 188 -1.21 23.61 -6.43
CA LEU A 188 -0.43 23.34 -7.65
C LEU A 188 -1.25 22.60 -8.71
N LEU A 189 -2.41 22.06 -8.34
CA LEU A 189 -3.20 21.17 -9.18
C LEU A 189 -4.33 21.92 -9.89
N GLN A 190 -4.61 21.51 -11.12
CA GLN A 190 -5.71 22.00 -11.95
C GLN A 190 -6.90 21.03 -11.95
N ASP A 191 -6.61 19.74 -12.03
CA ASP A 191 -7.63 18.70 -12.14
C ASP A 191 -7.12 17.39 -11.53
N CYS A 192 -8.03 16.49 -11.19
CA CYS A 192 -7.69 15.18 -10.67
C CYS A 192 -8.71 14.12 -11.07
N HIS A 193 -8.24 12.90 -11.30
CA HIS A 193 -9.07 11.80 -11.74
C HIS A 193 -8.65 10.48 -11.10
N GLY A 194 -9.60 9.83 -10.43
CA GLY A 194 -9.44 8.50 -9.90
C GLY A 194 -10.65 8.12 -9.06
N ARG A 195 -10.73 6.83 -8.70
CA ARG A 195 -11.86 6.29 -7.94
C ARG A 195 -11.80 6.72 -6.48
N ASP A 196 -10.62 6.62 -5.88
CA ASP A 196 -10.39 6.91 -4.47
C ASP A 196 -9.25 7.94 -4.30
N ILE A 197 -9.54 9.10 -3.73
CA ILE A 197 -8.51 10.11 -3.44
C ILE A 197 -7.44 9.60 -2.48
N ASN A 198 -7.73 8.61 -1.63
CA ASN A 198 -6.73 8.01 -0.74
C ASN A 198 -5.68 7.19 -1.53
N THR A 199 -5.97 6.83 -2.79
CA THR A 199 -4.97 6.27 -3.73
C THR A 199 -3.83 7.27 -3.97
N LEU A 200 -4.15 8.57 -4.13
CA LEU A 200 -3.15 9.64 -4.24
C LEU A 200 -2.33 9.78 -2.97
N TYR A 201 -2.98 9.72 -1.81
CA TYR A 201 -2.32 9.84 -0.50
C TYR A 201 -1.53 8.58 -0.07
N GLY A 202 -1.56 7.52 -0.88
CA GLY A 202 -0.70 6.35 -0.72
C GLY A 202 -1.32 5.14 -0.03
N LEU A 203 -2.64 5.12 0.22
CA LEU A 203 -3.37 3.92 0.65
C LEU A 203 -4.83 3.92 0.12
N PRO A 204 -5.16 3.15 -0.92
CA PRO A 204 -6.50 3.11 -1.52
C PRO A 204 -7.49 2.40 -0.59
N LEU A 205 -8.28 3.14 0.20
CA LEU A 205 -9.16 2.60 1.23
C LEU A 205 -10.36 1.83 0.66
N MET A 206 -10.91 2.27 -0.48
CA MET A 206 -11.96 1.53 -1.17
C MET A 206 -11.46 0.15 -1.62
N LEU A 207 -10.30 0.13 -2.29
CA LEU A 207 -9.67 -1.11 -2.77
C LEU A 207 -9.23 -2.01 -1.61
N LEU A 208 -8.74 -1.41 -0.52
CA LEU A 208 -8.35 -2.13 0.69
C LEU A 208 -9.54 -2.85 1.31
N GLN A 209 -10.68 -2.18 1.46
CA GLN A 209 -11.90 -2.78 2.01
C GLN A 209 -12.41 -3.95 1.16
N GLU A 210 -12.34 -3.83 -0.17
CA GLU A 210 -12.70 -4.91 -1.09
C GLU A 210 -11.74 -6.10 -0.94
N THR A 211 -10.44 -5.82 -0.87
CA THR A 211 -9.39 -6.84 -0.78
C THR A 211 -9.43 -7.59 0.56
N LEU A 212 -9.69 -6.87 1.65
CA LEU A 212 -9.95 -7.43 2.97
C LEU A 212 -11.15 -8.39 2.95
N ALA A 213 -12.26 -8.00 2.33
CA ALA A 213 -13.43 -8.85 2.19
C ALA A 213 -13.13 -10.13 1.38
N GLN A 214 -12.34 -10.03 0.30
CA GLN A 214 -11.90 -11.20 -0.48
C GLN A 214 -11.03 -12.19 0.31
N LEU A 215 -10.30 -11.70 1.32
CA LEU A 215 -9.55 -12.53 2.27
C LEU A 215 -10.43 -13.15 3.37
N GLY A 216 -11.71 -12.80 3.44
CA GLY A 216 -12.62 -13.26 4.49
C GLY A 216 -12.65 -12.35 5.72
N TRP A 217 -12.10 -11.14 5.62
CA TRP A 217 -12.01 -10.17 6.71
C TRP A 217 -12.68 -8.84 6.36
N PRO A 218 -13.98 -8.83 5.99
CA PRO A 218 -14.66 -7.56 5.72
C PRO A 218 -14.55 -6.62 6.93
N LEU A 219 -14.60 -5.30 6.70
CA LEU A 219 -14.35 -4.31 7.77
C LEU A 219 -15.22 -4.52 9.03
N SER A 220 -16.44 -5.05 8.87
CA SER A 220 -17.35 -5.38 9.97
C SER A 220 -16.84 -6.47 10.92
N THR A 221 -15.87 -7.30 10.50
CA THR A 221 -15.28 -8.37 11.32
C THR A 221 -13.93 -7.99 11.92
N LEU A 222 -13.42 -6.78 11.65
CA LEU A 222 -12.15 -6.26 12.16
C LEU A 222 -12.31 -5.29 13.33
N ARG A 223 -13.54 -5.10 13.82
CA ARG A 223 -13.87 -4.24 14.96
C ARG A 223 -13.95 -5.02 16.26
#